data_AF-A0A1K1T6M9-F1
#
_entry.id   AF-A0A1K1T6M9-F1
#
_cell.length_a   1.000
_cell.length_b   1.000
_cell.length_c   1.000
_cell.angle_alpha   90.00
_cell.angle_beta   90.00
_cell.angle_gamma   90.00
#
_symmetry.space_group_name_H-M   'P 1'
#
loop_
_entity.id
_entity.type
_entity.pdbx_description
1 polymer ?
#
loop_
_entity_poly.entity_id
_entity_poly.type
_entity_poly.pdbx_seq_one_letter_code
_entity_poly.pdbx_strand_id
1 'polypeptide(L)'
;MHPRAGRYATSGLRTSLLPVPGAVGAEAVGLRPIGEVMGCVVERADDVAASMRRGYATALGRLRAEASALGADGVLAIGCTVTRVSATVREYVVLGTAVRAARGRRPAEPFTTGLPGPDVAKLLLAGWVPVTLAIGIDGGTAYDIAMTDRPGEEAKAPTELVTRVRAGARAEFLAAVRRSGADGGLVSAATVRAWALGHTGAAAVASVFGTAVARVAAGPAPTRSRGVLPLGEDRPGPGR
;
A
#
# COMPACT_ATOMS: atom_id res chain seq x y z
N MET A 1 -7.02 24.98 -8.64
CA MET A 1 -6.31 25.00 -7.34
C MET A 1 -7.14 24.18 -6.35
N HIS A 2 -6.60 23.07 -5.82
CA HIS A 2 -7.36 22.25 -4.86
C HIS A 2 -7.59 23.06 -3.58
N PRO A 3 -8.82 23.15 -3.03
CA PRO A 3 -9.13 24.04 -1.91
C PRO A 3 -8.35 23.73 -0.62
N ARG A 4 -7.73 22.54 -0.51
CA ARG A 4 -6.85 22.17 0.61
C ARG A 4 -5.40 22.66 0.45
N ALA A 5 -4.84 22.63 -0.76
CA ALA A 5 -3.44 23.01 -1.01
C ALA A 5 -3.18 24.50 -0.71
N GLY A 6 -4.16 25.37 -0.95
CA GLY A 6 -4.05 26.81 -0.66
C GLY A 6 -3.99 27.17 0.83
N ARG A 7 -4.55 26.33 1.72
CA ARG A 7 -4.61 26.58 3.17
C ARG A 7 -3.32 26.23 3.90
N TYR A 8 -2.59 25.22 3.42
CA TYR A 8 -1.30 24.84 4.02
C TYR A 8 -0.20 25.87 3.74
N ALA A 9 -0.18 26.42 2.52
CA ALA A 9 0.80 27.44 2.15
C ALA A 9 0.63 28.76 2.93
N THR A 10 -0.60 29.08 3.36
CA THR A 10 -0.93 30.34 4.05
C THR A 10 -0.78 30.28 5.57
N SER A 11 -0.97 29.10 6.19
CA SER A 11 -0.89 28.96 7.66
C SER A 11 0.50 28.60 8.19
N GLY A 12 1.39 28.07 7.36
CA GLY A 12 2.70 27.55 7.78
C GLY A 12 2.65 26.28 8.63
N LEU A 13 1.45 25.83 9.02
CA LEU A 13 1.22 24.62 9.80
C LEU A 13 1.32 23.39 8.90
N ARG A 14 2.08 22.39 9.36
CA ARG A 14 2.24 21.10 8.68
C ARG A 14 1.60 20.00 9.51
N THR A 15 0.70 19.24 8.88
CA THR A 15 0.07 18.07 9.48
C THR A 15 0.54 16.80 8.77
N SER A 16 0.49 15.68 9.47
CA SER A 16 0.85 14.38 8.94
C SER A 16 0.03 13.30 9.64
N LEU A 17 -0.33 12.28 8.87
CA LEU A 17 -0.97 11.06 9.36
C LEU A 17 0.05 10.03 9.86
N LEU A 18 1.34 10.33 9.74
CA LEU A 18 2.38 9.44 10.23
C LEU A 18 2.39 9.48 11.76
N PRO A 19 2.42 8.31 12.44
CA PRO A 19 2.76 8.28 13.85
C PRO A 19 4.21 8.77 14.04
N VAL A 20 4.59 9.11 15.26
CA VAL A 20 5.96 9.56 15.60
C VAL A 20 7.08 8.74 14.94
N PRO A 21 7.11 7.39 15.05
CA PRO A 21 8.14 6.59 14.36
C PRO A 21 8.07 6.74 12.83
N GLY A 22 6.86 6.89 12.28
CA GLY A 22 6.58 7.24 10.89
C GLY A 22 7.33 8.49 10.44
N ALA A 23 7.09 9.60 11.13
CA ALA A 23 7.68 10.89 10.79
C ALA A 23 9.21 10.88 10.93
N VAL A 24 9.71 10.39 12.07
CA VAL A 24 11.16 10.34 12.36
C VAL A 24 11.88 9.42 11.38
N GLY A 25 11.31 8.26 11.06
CA GLY A 25 11.88 7.32 10.09
C GLY A 25 12.01 7.95 8.70
N ALA A 26 10.96 8.63 8.22
CA ALA A 26 11.00 9.33 6.94
C ALA A 26 12.05 10.47 6.93
N GLU A 27 12.10 11.28 7.98
CA GLU A 27 13.07 12.38 8.07
C GLU A 27 14.53 11.91 8.14
N ALA A 28 14.79 10.78 8.80
CA ALA A 28 16.14 10.20 8.90
C ALA A 28 16.77 9.86 7.53
N VAL A 29 15.93 9.65 6.51
CA VAL A 29 16.35 9.41 5.11
C VAL A 29 16.05 10.59 4.19
N GLY A 30 15.79 11.76 4.77
CA GLY A 30 15.58 13.00 4.02
C GLY A 30 14.21 13.12 3.35
N LEU A 31 13.22 12.33 3.74
CA LEU A 31 11.83 12.47 3.29
C LEU A 31 11.04 13.28 4.32
N ARG A 32 10.86 14.57 4.05
CA ARG A 32 10.17 15.47 4.98
C ARG A 32 8.65 15.44 4.74
N PRO A 33 7.81 15.16 5.75
CA PRO A 33 6.36 15.33 5.65
C PRO A 33 5.99 16.78 5.32
N ILE A 34 5.07 16.96 4.35
CA ILE A 34 4.62 18.29 3.91
C ILE A 34 3.10 18.47 3.95
N GLY A 35 2.34 17.41 4.24
CA GLY A 35 0.90 17.49 4.38
C GLY A 35 0.22 16.14 4.21
N GLU A 36 -1.09 16.13 4.44
CA GLU A 36 -1.96 14.97 4.18
C GLU A 36 -2.60 15.10 2.80
N VAL A 37 -2.75 13.97 2.11
CA VAL A 37 -3.36 13.90 0.78
C VAL A 37 -4.39 12.80 0.73
N MET A 38 -5.50 13.07 0.04
CA MET A 38 -6.65 12.19 -0.03
C MET A 38 -7.14 12.04 -1.47
N GLY A 39 -7.56 10.84 -1.80
CA GLY A 39 -8.37 10.57 -2.97
C GLY A 39 -9.64 9.86 -2.54
N CYS A 40 -10.78 10.28 -3.08
CA CYS A 40 -12.06 9.62 -2.83
C CYS A 40 -12.84 9.50 -4.13
N VAL A 41 -13.61 8.43 -4.28
CA VAL A 41 -14.68 8.31 -5.25
C VAL A 41 -15.85 7.55 -4.64
N VAL A 42 -17.06 8.03 -4.90
CA VAL A 42 -18.30 7.34 -4.61
C VAL A 42 -18.89 6.89 -5.93
N GLU A 43 -19.14 5.60 -6.09
CA GLU A 43 -19.67 5.05 -7.33
C GLU A 43 -20.75 4.01 -7.09
N ARG A 44 -21.58 3.82 -8.12
CA ARG A 44 -22.50 2.68 -8.20
C ARG A 44 -21.73 1.46 -8.68
N ALA A 45 -21.94 0.34 -8.02
CA ALA A 45 -21.21 -0.89 -8.17
C ALA A 45 -22.19 -2.02 -8.52
N ASP A 46 -22.15 -2.45 -9.78
CA ASP A 46 -22.93 -3.60 -10.26
C ASP A 46 -22.13 -4.90 -10.11
N ASP A 47 -20.81 -4.84 -10.33
CA ASP A 47 -19.84 -5.91 -10.06
C ASP A 47 -18.82 -5.46 -9.01
N VAL A 48 -18.60 -6.30 -7.99
CA VAL A 48 -17.76 -5.93 -6.84
C VAL A 48 -16.28 -5.80 -7.23
N ALA A 49 -15.76 -6.72 -8.05
CA ALA A 49 -14.35 -6.72 -8.42
C ALA A 49 -14.02 -5.54 -9.35
N ALA A 50 -14.84 -5.31 -10.37
CA ALA A 50 -14.68 -4.21 -11.30
C ALA A 50 -14.86 -2.86 -10.61
N SER A 51 -15.80 -2.75 -9.66
CA SER A 51 -15.95 -1.55 -8.85
C SER A 51 -14.73 -1.31 -7.96
N MET A 52 -14.21 -2.33 -7.27
CA MET A 52 -12.99 -2.17 -6.47
C MET A 52 -11.81 -1.70 -7.32
N ARG A 53 -11.64 -2.29 -8.52
CA ARG A 53 -10.56 -1.93 -9.43
C ARG A 53 -10.64 -0.48 -9.88
N ARG A 54 -11.82 -0.05 -10.36
CA ARG A 54 -12.04 1.34 -10.80
C ARG A 54 -11.99 2.32 -9.65
N GLY A 55 -12.68 2.01 -8.55
CA GLY A 55 -12.76 2.84 -7.36
C GLY A 55 -11.38 3.19 -6.80
N TYR A 56 -10.53 2.18 -6.55
CA TYR A 56 -9.17 2.43 -6.07
C TYR A 56 -8.29 3.11 -7.11
N ALA A 57 -8.41 2.78 -8.40
CA ALA A 57 -7.65 3.45 -9.45
C ALA A 57 -7.98 4.95 -9.53
N THR A 58 -9.27 5.30 -9.51
CA THR A 58 -9.73 6.70 -9.51
C THR A 58 -9.32 7.42 -8.24
N ALA A 59 -9.50 6.81 -7.07
CA ALA A 59 -9.10 7.40 -5.79
C ALA A 59 -7.58 7.64 -5.77
N LEU A 60 -6.74 6.69 -6.18
CA LEU A 60 -5.29 6.87 -6.28
C LEU A 60 -4.89 7.95 -7.27
N GLY A 61 -5.56 8.04 -8.42
CA GLY A 61 -5.33 9.12 -9.38
C GLY A 61 -5.57 10.50 -8.76
N ARG A 62 -6.65 10.65 -7.98
CA ARG A 62 -6.97 11.90 -7.26
C ARG A 62 -5.95 12.22 -6.17
N LEU A 63 -5.53 11.22 -5.38
CA LEU A 63 -4.49 11.39 -4.37
C LEU A 63 -3.15 11.82 -4.98
N ARG A 64 -2.75 11.23 -6.12
CA ARG A 64 -1.53 11.63 -6.84
C ARG A 64 -1.64 13.07 -7.37
N ALA A 65 -2.77 13.44 -7.94
CA ALA A 65 -2.99 14.80 -8.41
C ALA A 65 -2.90 15.84 -7.26
N GLU A 66 -3.47 15.53 -6.09
CA GLU A 66 -3.34 16.40 -4.92
C GLU A 66 -1.88 16.47 -4.42
N ALA A 67 -1.19 15.33 -4.33
CA ALA A 67 0.22 15.29 -3.94
C ALA A 67 1.12 16.10 -4.89
N SER A 68 0.93 15.98 -6.20
CA SER A 68 1.63 16.78 -7.21
C SER A 68 1.34 18.27 -7.04
N ALA A 69 0.09 18.66 -6.76
CA ALA A 69 -0.27 20.05 -6.52
C ALA A 69 0.37 20.64 -5.24
N LEU A 70 0.68 19.81 -4.24
CA LEU A 70 1.48 20.19 -3.07
C LEU A 70 3.00 20.18 -3.34
N GLY A 71 3.41 19.76 -4.54
CA GLY A 71 4.81 19.56 -4.92
C GLY A 71 5.50 18.46 -4.12
N ALA A 72 4.76 17.42 -3.75
CA ALA A 72 5.31 16.23 -3.12
C ALA A 72 6.20 15.46 -4.10
N ASP A 73 7.21 14.79 -3.58
CA ASP A 73 8.02 13.82 -4.33
C ASP A 73 7.50 12.39 -4.12
N GLY A 74 6.67 12.17 -3.09
CA GLY A 74 5.95 10.92 -2.88
C GLY A 74 4.88 11.00 -1.80
N VAL A 75 4.20 9.88 -1.59
CA VAL A 75 3.17 9.72 -0.56
C VAL A 75 3.41 8.41 0.21
N LEU A 76 3.55 8.53 1.53
CA LEU A 76 3.80 7.43 2.45
C LEU A 76 2.55 7.00 3.20
N ALA A 77 2.59 5.78 3.76
CA ALA A 77 1.58 5.23 4.65
C ALA A 77 0.16 5.34 4.06
N ILE A 78 0.03 5.05 2.75
CA ILE A 78 -1.27 5.08 2.10
C ILE A 78 -2.16 3.97 2.67
N GLY A 79 -3.23 4.37 3.35
CA GLY A 79 -4.36 3.50 3.68
C GLY A 79 -5.37 3.47 2.53
N CYS A 80 -5.98 2.31 2.31
CA CYS A 80 -7.06 2.13 1.34
C CYS A 80 -8.29 1.57 2.08
N THR A 81 -9.42 2.27 2.01
CA THR A 81 -10.68 1.83 2.61
C THR A 81 -11.79 1.80 1.58
N VAL A 82 -12.74 0.88 1.79
CA VAL A 82 -13.98 0.84 1.03
C VAL A 82 -15.14 0.76 2.00
N THR A 83 -16.08 1.69 1.89
CA THR A 83 -17.28 1.76 2.71
C THR A 83 -18.50 1.51 1.84
N ARG A 84 -19.39 0.61 2.27
CA ARG A 84 -20.67 0.41 1.61
C ARG A 84 -21.63 1.50 2.10
N VAL A 85 -22.03 2.41 1.21
CA VAL A 85 -23.01 3.47 1.51
C VAL A 85 -24.43 2.94 1.33
N SER A 86 -24.65 2.08 0.33
CA SER A 86 -25.90 1.35 0.11
C SER A 86 -25.64 0.01 -0.59
N ALA A 87 -26.69 -0.75 -0.95
CA ALA A 87 -26.52 -2.01 -1.68
C ALA A 87 -25.68 -1.86 -2.97
N THR A 88 -25.92 -0.77 -3.71
CA THR A 88 -25.26 -0.47 -4.98
C THR A 88 -24.23 0.64 -4.88
N VAL A 89 -24.18 1.43 -3.80
CA VAL A 89 -23.23 2.56 -3.70
C VAL A 89 -22.08 2.23 -2.75
N ARG A 90 -20.85 2.46 -3.21
CA ARG A 90 -19.62 2.30 -2.42
C ARG A 90 -18.77 3.55 -2.49
N GLU A 91 -18.14 3.88 -1.38
CA GLU A 91 -17.11 4.92 -1.27
C GLU A 91 -15.74 4.25 -1.17
N TYR A 92 -14.81 4.66 -2.02
CA TYR A 92 -13.42 4.27 -1.98
C TYR A 92 -12.58 5.46 -1.56
N VAL A 93 -11.82 5.31 -0.48
CA VAL A 93 -10.93 6.34 0.03
C VAL A 93 -9.51 5.82 0.05
N VAL A 94 -8.58 6.66 -0.41
CA VAL A 94 -7.15 6.50 -0.20
C VAL A 94 -6.63 7.74 0.50
N LEU A 95 -5.80 7.55 1.51
CA LEU A 95 -5.33 8.63 2.37
C LEU A 95 -3.89 8.35 2.78
N GLY A 96 -3.02 9.35 2.74
CA GLY A 96 -1.62 9.20 3.12
C GLY A 96 -0.93 10.53 3.45
N THR A 97 0.37 10.46 3.74
CA THR A 97 1.18 11.66 4.01
C THR A 97 2.06 11.97 2.81
N ALA A 98 1.88 13.15 2.21
CA ALA A 98 2.78 13.67 1.20
C ALA A 98 4.14 14.02 1.82
N VAL A 99 5.21 13.60 1.15
CA VAL A 99 6.60 13.86 1.55
C VAL A 99 7.36 14.56 0.44
N ARG A 100 8.36 15.34 0.83
CA ARG A 100 9.30 16.00 -0.07
C ARG A 100 10.72 15.54 0.26
N ALA A 101 11.46 15.11 -0.75
CA ALA A 101 12.85 14.76 -0.62
C ALA A 101 13.68 16.03 -0.38
N ALA A 102 14.56 16.01 0.62
CA ALA A 102 15.45 17.12 0.93
C ALA A 102 16.50 17.33 -0.17
N ARG A 103 16.91 16.26 -0.85
CA ARG A 103 17.94 16.22 -1.90
C ARG A 103 17.60 15.14 -2.92
N GLY A 104 18.21 15.22 -4.10
CA GLY A 104 18.06 14.23 -5.16
C GLY A 104 17.22 14.72 -6.35
N ARG A 105 17.15 13.90 -7.40
CA ARG A 105 16.34 14.22 -8.58
C ARG A 105 14.87 14.00 -8.24
N ARG A 106 14.06 15.03 -8.47
CA ARG A 106 12.61 14.91 -8.32
C ARG A 106 12.05 13.98 -9.38
N PRO A 107 11.19 13.02 -9.00
CA PRO A 107 10.50 12.21 -9.98
C PRO A 107 9.49 13.08 -10.74
N ALA A 108 9.18 12.69 -11.98
CA ALA A 108 8.17 13.38 -12.78
C ALA A 108 6.77 13.27 -12.15
N GLU A 109 6.51 12.15 -11.47
CA GLU A 109 5.30 11.91 -10.69
C GLU A 109 5.66 11.47 -9.27
N PRO A 110 4.87 11.84 -8.24
CA PRO A 110 5.12 11.39 -6.88
C PRO A 110 5.05 9.87 -6.77
N PHE A 111 6.06 9.26 -6.15
CA PHE A 111 5.96 7.83 -5.82
C PHE A 111 4.82 7.60 -4.81
N THR A 112 4.24 6.41 -4.79
CA THR A 112 3.16 6.08 -3.84
C THR A 112 3.49 4.78 -3.12
N THR A 113 3.22 4.69 -1.82
CA THR A 113 3.48 3.48 -1.04
C THR A 113 2.56 3.35 0.16
N GLY A 114 2.16 2.12 0.46
CA GLY A 114 1.45 1.80 1.70
C GLY A 114 2.38 1.66 2.90
N LEU A 115 3.69 1.66 2.68
CA LEU A 115 4.68 1.47 3.73
C LEU A 115 4.76 2.68 4.66
N PRO A 116 4.91 2.46 5.98
CA PRO A 116 5.18 3.52 6.93
C PRO A 116 6.62 4.04 6.78
N GLY A 117 6.89 5.22 7.34
CA GLY A 117 8.20 5.89 7.24
C GLY A 117 9.41 5.01 7.63
N PRO A 118 9.41 4.28 8.76
CA PRO A 118 10.50 3.37 9.12
C PRO A 118 10.81 2.31 8.07
N ASP A 119 9.80 1.78 7.39
CA ASP A 119 10.00 0.73 6.39
C ASP A 119 10.53 1.32 5.08
N VAL A 120 10.07 2.51 4.71
CA VAL A 120 10.65 3.28 3.59
C VAL A 120 12.10 3.65 3.89
N ALA A 121 12.42 4.03 5.13
CA ALA A 121 13.78 4.33 5.54
C ALA A 121 14.71 3.12 5.37
N LYS A 122 14.27 1.94 5.83
CA LYS A 122 15.01 0.69 5.64
C LYS A 122 15.18 0.33 4.17
N LEU A 123 14.16 0.53 3.34
CA LEU A 123 14.27 0.32 1.89
C LEU A 123 15.35 1.20 1.28
N LEU A 124 15.30 2.51 1.54
CA LEU A 124 16.26 3.47 1.00
C LEU A 124 17.69 3.15 1.45
N LEU A 125 17.88 2.83 2.73
CA LEU A 125 19.19 2.42 3.28
C LEU A 125 19.71 1.12 2.64
N ALA A 126 18.81 0.21 2.24
CA ALA A 126 19.15 -1.02 1.53
C ALA A 126 19.33 -0.84 0.00
N GLY A 127 19.28 0.39 -0.52
CA GLY A 127 19.42 0.69 -1.94
C GLY A 127 18.16 0.45 -2.77
N TRP A 128 16.99 0.41 -2.13
CA TRP A 128 15.69 0.25 -2.77
C TRP A 128 14.82 1.49 -2.61
N VAL A 129 14.04 1.83 -3.64
CA VAL A 129 13.09 2.93 -3.61
C VAL A 129 11.66 2.42 -3.85
N PRO A 130 10.65 2.98 -3.17
CA PRO A 130 9.26 2.78 -3.57
C PRO A 130 9.00 3.44 -4.93
N VAL A 131 8.21 2.77 -5.77
CA VAL A 131 7.78 3.27 -7.08
C VAL A 131 6.30 3.64 -7.04
N THR A 132 5.44 2.67 -6.74
CA THR A 132 3.99 2.89 -6.74
C THR A 132 3.26 1.91 -5.83
N LEU A 133 2.11 2.33 -5.30
CA LEU A 133 1.18 1.43 -4.64
C LEU A 133 0.55 0.56 -5.73
N ALA A 134 0.79 -0.74 -5.64
CA ALA A 134 0.26 -1.75 -6.55
C ALA A 134 -0.92 -2.47 -5.90
N ILE A 135 -2.01 -2.60 -6.66
CA ILE A 135 -3.23 -3.26 -6.23
C ILE A 135 -3.61 -4.27 -7.33
N GLY A 136 -3.91 -5.49 -6.94
CA GLY A 136 -4.49 -6.51 -7.81
C GLY A 136 -5.82 -7.00 -7.22
N ILE A 137 -6.85 -7.13 -8.05
CA ILE A 137 -8.19 -7.51 -7.63
C ILE A 137 -8.71 -8.55 -8.60
N ASP A 138 -9.32 -9.61 -8.12
CA ASP A 138 -10.03 -10.52 -9.01
C ASP A 138 -11.31 -11.00 -8.35
N GLY A 139 -12.27 -11.37 -9.18
CA GLY A 139 -13.54 -11.87 -8.69
C GLY A 139 -14.26 -12.68 -9.72
N GLY A 140 -15.22 -13.45 -9.25
CA GLY A 140 -16.03 -14.26 -10.12
C GLY A 140 -17.10 -15.03 -9.36
N THR A 141 -17.82 -15.81 -10.13
CA THR A 141 -18.86 -16.71 -9.65
C THR A 141 -18.54 -18.13 -10.09
N ALA A 142 -19.10 -19.09 -9.37
CA ALA A 142 -19.12 -20.49 -9.76
C ALA A 142 -20.48 -21.07 -9.40
N TYR A 143 -20.99 -21.95 -10.25
CA TYR A 143 -22.25 -22.65 -10.03
C TYR A 143 -22.02 -24.14 -10.17
N ASP A 144 -22.65 -24.89 -9.28
CA ASP A 144 -22.74 -26.35 -9.33
C ASP A 144 -24.16 -26.74 -8.93
N ILE A 145 -24.95 -27.20 -9.90
CA ILE A 145 -26.33 -27.61 -9.68
C ILE A 145 -26.45 -28.89 -8.86
N ALA A 146 -25.38 -29.68 -8.78
CA ALA A 146 -25.28 -30.88 -7.95
C ALA A 146 -24.72 -30.55 -6.55
N MET A 147 -24.43 -29.27 -6.27
CA MET A 147 -23.97 -28.82 -4.97
C MET A 147 -24.99 -29.20 -3.90
N THR A 148 -24.61 -30.20 -3.11
CA THR A 148 -25.41 -30.70 -2.00
C THR A 148 -24.86 -30.08 -0.73
N ASP A 149 -25.74 -29.62 0.17
CA ASP A 149 -25.31 -29.09 1.46
C ASP A 149 -24.86 -30.25 2.36
N ARG A 150 -23.53 -30.47 2.41
CA ARG A 150 -22.89 -31.54 3.17
C ARG A 150 -21.87 -30.96 4.14
N PRO A 151 -22.26 -30.68 5.39
CA PRO A 151 -21.35 -30.17 6.40
C PRO A 151 -20.15 -31.11 6.58
N GLY A 152 -18.94 -30.54 6.55
CA GLY A 152 -17.70 -31.29 6.76
C GLY A 152 -17.06 -31.86 5.49
N GLU A 153 -17.76 -31.86 4.36
CA GLU A 153 -17.17 -32.20 3.06
C GLU A 153 -16.64 -30.94 2.35
N GLU A 154 -15.65 -31.12 1.48
CA GLU A 154 -15.13 -30.02 0.66
C GLU A 154 -16.16 -29.61 -0.40
N ALA A 155 -16.57 -28.34 -0.38
CA ALA A 155 -17.35 -27.76 -1.46
C ALA A 155 -16.46 -27.38 -2.65
N LYS A 156 -16.29 -28.33 -3.58
CA LYS A 156 -15.35 -28.23 -4.71
C LYS A 156 -15.49 -26.93 -5.53
N ALA A 157 -16.69 -26.59 -5.99
CA ALA A 157 -16.90 -25.40 -6.84
C ALA A 157 -16.53 -24.08 -6.12
N PRO A 158 -16.98 -23.82 -4.87
CA PRO A 158 -16.47 -22.71 -4.07
C PRO A 158 -14.95 -22.73 -3.83
N THR A 159 -14.35 -23.90 -3.56
CA THR A 159 -12.89 -24.01 -3.36
C THR A 159 -12.11 -23.61 -4.62
N GLU A 160 -12.50 -24.15 -5.77
CA GLU A 160 -11.89 -23.83 -7.06
C GLU A 160 -12.05 -22.34 -7.40
N LEU A 161 -13.24 -21.77 -7.15
CA LEU A 161 -13.49 -20.34 -7.30
C LEU A 161 -12.53 -19.50 -6.45
N VAL A 162 -12.44 -19.78 -5.14
CA VAL A 162 -11.55 -19.05 -4.21
C VAL A 162 -10.08 -19.16 -4.64
N THR A 163 -9.66 -20.34 -5.06
CA THR A 163 -8.29 -20.59 -5.53
C THR A 163 -8.00 -19.77 -6.79
N ARG A 164 -8.91 -19.81 -7.77
CA ARG A 164 -8.81 -19.04 -9.01
C ARG A 164 -8.72 -17.54 -8.75
N VAL A 165 -9.63 -16.97 -7.97
CA VAL A 165 -9.65 -15.50 -7.76
C VAL A 165 -8.43 -15.03 -6.95
N ARG A 166 -7.93 -15.82 -6.01
CA ARG A 166 -6.66 -15.50 -5.33
C ARG A 166 -5.49 -15.46 -6.31
N ALA A 167 -5.40 -16.45 -7.20
CA ALA A 167 -4.38 -16.50 -8.22
C ALA A 167 -4.49 -15.31 -9.19
N GLY A 168 -5.71 -14.97 -9.63
CA GLY A 168 -5.97 -13.82 -10.49
C GLY A 168 -5.59 -12.48 -9.85
N ALA A 169 -5.97 -12.25 -8.58
CA ALA A 169 -5.63 -11.02 -7.87
C ALA A 169 -4.10 -10.86 -7.72
N ARG A 170 -3.38 -11.96 -7.44
CA ARG A 170 -1.90 -11.97 -7.42
C ARG A 170 -1.31 -11.69 -8.80
N ALA A 171 -1.87 -12.27 -9.86
CA ALA A 171 -1.41 -12.03 -11.23
C ALA A 171 -1.60 -10.56 -11.64
N GLU A 172 -2.73 -9.94 -11.29
CA GLU A 172 -2.95 -8.52 -11.55
C GLU A 172 -1.97 -7.63 -10.76
N PHE A 173 -1.71 -7.94 -9.48
CA PHE A 173 -0.70 -7.23 -8.69
C PHE A 173 0.69 -7.30 -9.34
N LEU A 174 1.12 -8.49 -9.76
CA LEU A 174 2.41 -8.67 -10.47
C LEU A 174 2.43 -7.93 -11.81
N ALA A 175 1.30 -7.87 -12.53
CA ALA A 175 1.20 -7.08 -13.74
C ALA A 175 1.32 -5.57 -13.45
N ALA A 176 0.74 -5.08 -12.35
CA ALA A 176 0.89 -3.69 -11.92
C ALA A 176 2.34 -3.34 -11.58
N VAL A 177 3.06 -4.21 -10.85
CA VAL A 177 4.49 -4.06 -10.54
C VAL A 177 5.33 -4.00 -11.82
N ARG A 178 5.07 -4.89 -12.79
CA ARG A 178 5.81 -4.90 -14.07
C ARG A 178 5.54 -3.64 -14.89
N ARG A 179 4.29 -3.19 -14.97
CA ARG A 179 3.91 -1.97 -15.70
C ARG A 179 4.55 -0.71 -15.13
N SER A 180 4.88 -0.68 -13.83
CA SER A 180 5.59 0.46 -13.24
C SER A 180 7.09 0.45 -13.48
N GLY A 181 7.65 -0.55 -14.17
CA GLY A 181 9.09 -0.69 -14.37
C GLY A 181 9.86 -0.98 -13.08
N ALA A 182 9.18 -1.51 -12.06
CA ALA A 182 9.79 -1.88 -10.79
C ALA A 182 10.42 -3.27 -10.86
N ASP A 183 11.45 -3.51 -10.05
CA ASP A 183 12.16 -4.80 -9.99
C ASP A 183 11.41 -5.84 -9.15
N GLY A 184 10.53 -5.41 -8.25
CA GLY A 184 9.78 -6.30 -7.37
C GLY A 184 8.60 -5.63 -6.68
N GLY A 185 7.84 -6.41 -5.89
CA GLY A 185 6.69 -5.93 -5.14
C GLY A 185 6.65 -6.52 -3.73
N LEU A 186 6.45 -5.66 -2.72
CA LEU A 186 6.22 -6.05 -1.34
C LEU A 186 4.72 -6.08 -1.07
N VAL A 187 4.17 -7.28 -0.80
CA VAL A 187 2.76 -7.44 -0.45
C VAL A 187 2.55 -7.05 1.00
N SER A 188 1.63 -6.12 1.26
CA SER A 188 1.24 -5.71 2.61
C SER A 188 -0.05 -6.38 3.08
N ALA A 189 -0.95 -6.70 2.16
CA ALA A 189 -2.19 -7.40 2.48
C ALA A 189 -2.68 -8.23 1.30
N ALA A 190 -3.22 -9.42 1.60
CA ALA A 190 -3.97 -10.23 0.67
C ALA A 190 -5.26 -10.68 1.36
N THR A 191 -6.41 -10.39 0.74
CA THR A 191 -7.73 -10.74 1.31
C THR A 191 -8.56 -11.52 0.30
N VAL A 192 -9.47 -12.34 0.80
CA VAL A 192 -10.52 -12.95 -0.02
C VAL A 192 -11.84 -12.91 0.76
N ARG A 193 -12.92 -12.65 0.05
CA ARG A 193 -14.28 -12.74 0.56
C ARG A 193 -15.09 -13.60 -0.38
N ALA A 194 -15.77 -14.60 0.15
CA ALA A 194 -16.69 -15.44 -0.60
C ALA A 194 -18.07 -15.42 0.07
N TRP A 195 -19.13 -15.55 -0.73
CA TRP A 195 -20.50 -15.61 -0.26
C TRP A 195 -21.34 -16.50 -1.19
N ALA A 196 -22.39 -17.10 -0.64
CA ALA A 196 -23.31 -17.92 -1.41
C ALA A 196 -24.15 -17.07 -2.39
N LEU A 197 -24.43 -17.65 -3.55
CA LEU A 197 -25.39 -17.17 -4.54
C LEU A 197 -26.51 -18.21 -4.64
N GLY A 198 -27.55 -18.06 -3.81
CA GLY A 198 -28.56 -19.09 -3.65
C GLY A 198 -27.96 -20.38 -3.06
N HIS A 199 -28.52 -21.52 -3.45
CA HIS A 199 -28.11 -22.84 -2.94
C HIS A 199 -27.08 -23.56 -3.82
N THR A 200 -26.90 -23.10 -5.07
CA THR A 200 -26.11 -23.80 -6.10
C THR A 200 -24.93 -22.98 -6.59
N GLY A 201 -24.67 -21.81 -5.99
CA GLY A 201 -23.67 -20.88 -6.47
C GLY A 201 -22.86 -20.23 -5.36
N ALA A 202 -21.69 -19.76 -5.74
CA ALA A 202 -20.83 -18.93 -4.91
C ALA A 202 -20.27 -17.77 -5.72
N ALA A 203 -20.05 -16.65 -5.05
CA ALA A 203 -19.27 -15.53 -5.55
C ALA A 203 -18.05 -15.34 -4.64
N ALA A 204 -16.95 -14.89 -5.23
CA ALA A 204 -15.76 -14.52 -4.47
C ALA A 204 -15.06 -13.32 -5.09
N VAL A 205 -14.42 -12.53 -4.24
CA VAL A 205 -13.52 -11.44 -4.62
C VAL A 205 -12.26 -11.53 -3.76
N ALA A 206 -11.10 -11.49 -4.40
CA ALA A 206 -9.80 -11.38 -3.77
C ALA A 206 -9.14 -10.06 -4.11
N SER A 207 -8.31 -9.56 -3.19
CA SER A 207 -7.49 -8.36 -3.39
C SER A 207 -6.10 -8.54 -2.80
N VAL A 208 -5.11 -7.95 -3.46
CA VAL A 208 -3.71 -7.90 -3.05
C VAL A 208 -3.26 -6.45 -3.10
N PHE A 209 -2.76 -5.94 -1.98
CA PHE A 209 -2.20 -4.60 -1.86
C PHE A 209 -0.71 -4.72 -1.55
N GLY A 210 0.07 -3.78 -2.08
CA GLY A 210 1.50 -3.75 -1.83
C GLY A 210 2.20 -2.57 -2.49
N THR A 211 3.51 -2.56 -2.35
CA THR A 211 4.38 -1.51 -2.87
C THR A 211 5.32 -2.09 -3.92
N ALA A 212 5.27 -1.56 -5.13
CA ALA A 212 6.28 -1.83 -6.15
C ALA A 212 7.59 -1.11 -5.76
N VAL A 213 8.72 -1.82 -5.83
CA VAL A 213 10.04 -1.33 -5.43
C VAL A 213 11.06 -1.53 -6.54
N ALA A 214 11.97 -0.58 -6.68
CA ALA A 214 13.07 -0.64 -7.63
C ALA A 214 14.41 -0.46 -6.92
N ARG A 215 15.47 -1.05 -7.44
CA ARG A 215 16.83 -0.90 -6.95
C ARG A 215 17.46 0.32 -7.59
N VAL A 216 18.11 1.15 -6.78
CA VAL A 216 18.94 2.25 -7.28
C VAL A 216 20.37 1.73 -7.41
N ALA A 217 20.96 1.84 -8.60
CA ALA A 217 22.35 1.44 -8.80
C ALA A 217 23.27 2.24 -7.87
N ALA A 218 24.10 1.52 -7.11
CA ALA A 218 24.88 1.95 -5.93
C ALA A 218 24.11 2.02 -4.60
N GLY A 219 23.68 0.86 -4.11
CA GLY A 219 23.48 0.70 -2.66
C GLY A 219 24.83 0.79 -1.91
N PRO A 220 24.86 1.25 -0.65
CA PRO A 220 26.09 1.24 0.14
C PRO A 220 26.65 -0.19 0.19
N ALA A 221 27.97 -0.34 0.07
CA ALA A 221 28.61 -1.63 0.30
C ALA A 221 28.19 -2.15 1.68
N PRO A 222 27.90 -3.46 1.84
CA PRO A 222 27.44 -4.02 3.11
C PRO A 222 28.40 -3.58 4.22
N THR A 223 27.87 -2.91 5.24
CA THR A 223 28.65 -2.50 6.40
C THR A 223 29.17 -3.75 7.07
N ARG A 224 30.48 -4.00 6.95
CA ARG A 224 31.14 -5.03 7.77
C ARG A 224 30.82 -4.70 9.22
N SER A 225 30.29 -5.67 9.96
CA SER A 225 30.11 -5.54 11.40
C SER A 225 31.44 -5.12 12.02
N ARG A 226 31.52 -3.93 12.60
CA ARG A 226 32.63 -3.62 13.51
C ARG A 226 32.40 -4.48 14.76
N GLY A 227 33.41 -5.23 15.16
CA GLY A 227 33.35 -6.03 16.38
C GLY A 227 32.88 -5.18 17.54
N VAL A 228 31.96 -5.73 18.34
CA VAL A 228 31.50 -5.11 19.59
C VAL A 228 32.73 -4.85 20.45
N LEU A 229 32.93 -3.59 20.87
CA LEU A 229 33.93 -3.25 21.87
C LEU A 229 33.49 -3.95 23.17
N PRO A 230 34.25 -4.90 23.72
CA PRO A 230 33.92 -5.44 25.03
C PRO A 230 33.99 -4.29 26.03
N LEU A 231 32.87 -3.99 26.68
CA LEU A 231 32.87 -3.18 27.90
C LEU A 231 33.59 -4.04 28.93
N GLY A 232 34.84 -3.71 29.24
CA GLY A 232 35.63 -4.45 30.22
C GLY A 232 34.92 -4.45 31.57
N GLU A 233 34.64 -5.64 32.08
CA GLU A 233 34.25 -5.84 33.48
C GLU A 233 35.49 -5.87 34.38
N ASP A 234 35.33 -5.27 35.55
CA ASP A 234 36.16 -5.31 36.75
C ASP A 234 37.61 -4.81 36.73
N ARG A 235 37.80 -3.62 37.31
CA ARG A 235 39.01 -3.32 38.10
C ARG A 235 38.78 -3.78 39.56
N PRO A 236 39.64 -4.63 40.13
CA PRO A 236 39.59 -4.94 41.55
C PRO A 236 39.90 -3.68 42.39
N GLY A 237 39.13 -3.50 43.47
CA GLY A 237 39.04 -2.26 44.26
C GLY A 237 40.24 -1.95 45.16
N PRO A 238 40.22 -0.79 45.85
CA PRO A 238 41.20 -0.45 46.88
C PRO A 238 40.67 -0.87 48.27
N GLY A 239 41.39 -1.71 49.01
CA GLY A 239 40.91 -2.09 50.35
C GLY A 239 41.83 -2.97 51.18
N ARG A 240 42.81 -2.30 51.82
CA ARG A 240 43.64 -2.68 52.99
C ARG A 240 44.68 -3.78 52.84
#